data_AF-A0A2W5S7J6-F1
#
_entry.id   AF-A0A2W5S7J6-F1
#
_cell.length_a   1.000
_cell.length_b   1.000
_cell.length_c   1.000
_cell.angle_alpha   90.00
_cell.angle_beta   90.00
_cell.angle_gamma   90.00
#
_symmetry.space_group_name_H-M   'P 1'
#
loop_
_entity.id
_entity.type
_entity.pdbx_description
1 polymer ?
#
loop_
_entity_poly.entity_id
_entity_poly.type
_entity_poly.pdbx_seq_one_letter_code
_entity_poly.pdbx_strand_id
1 'polypeptide(L)'
;MHRTTAFAAARAAAVRRGASLLAGALLVLGLAAPHARAEEPHSLTPFSAAAGAVPPAPWHFSTLPNKTPTRFDVVSEDGRRVLKVEASDSYGLLAHRVQMPLNESTVLSWRWRVDQFVEGADLHTRAGDDGAAKLCVFFDFPADRLPLIERTRLAVARGVSGEDVPSEALCYVWDGKEAKGQMLVNAFTNRMHMVVL
;
A
#
# COMPACT_ATOMS: atom_id res chain seq x y z
N MET A 1 7.10 -53.09 0.68
CA MET A 1 6.25 -52.14 1.40
C MET A 1 4.83 -52.25 0.86
N HIS A 2 3.90 -52.57 1.77
CA HIS A 2 2.45 -52.72 1.62
C HIS A 2 1.77 -51.48 1.00
N ARG A 3 0.56 -51.46 0.44
CA ARG A 3 -0.49 -52.41 0.01
C ARG A 3 -1.47 -51.53 -0.81
N THR A 4 -1.93 -51.99 -1.96
CA THR A 4 -3.34 -52.35 -2.26
C THR A 4 -4.34 -51.19 -2.49
N THR A 5 -4.93 -51.27 -3.68
CA THR A 5 -6.09 -50.60 -4.28
C THR A 5 -7.41 -50.74 -3.51
N ALA A 6 -8.33 -49.78 -3.69
CA ALA A 6 -9.77 -50.07 -3.80
C ALA A 6 -10.52 -48.95 -4.56
N PHE A 7 -11.26 -49.36 -5.60
CA PHE A 7 -12.33 -48.60 -6.26
C PHE A 7 -13.65 -48.85 -5.53
N ALA A 8 -14.57 -47.89 -5.54
CA ALA A 8 -16.00 -48.16 -5.41
C ALA A 8 -16.81 -47.14 -6.24
N ALA A 9 -17.58 -47.66 -7.20
CA ALA A 9 -18.63 -46.95 -7.92
C ALA A 9 -19.98 -47.53 -7.48
N ALA A 10 -21.01 -46.69 -7.35
CA ALA A 10 -22.40 -47.13 -7.42
C ALA A 10 -23.27 -46.00 -8.01
N ARG A 11 -24.07 -46.37 -9.01
CA ARG A 11 -25.03 -45.53 -9.73
C ARG A 11 -26.44 -45.66 -9.13
N ALA A 12 -27.15 -44.54 -9.15
CA ALA A 12 -28.58 -44.30 -9.42
C ALA A 12 -29.67 -45.19 -8.78
N ALA A 13 -30.65 -44.58 -8.12
CA ALA A 13 -31.94 -44.17 -8.70
C ALA A 13 -33.03 -44.00 -7.62
N ALA A 14 -33.87 -42.97 -7.76
CA ALA A 14 -35.34 -43.02 -7.73
C ALA A 14 -35.96 -41.71 -7.21
N VAL A 15 -36.72 -41.07 -8.09
CA VAL A 15 -37.67 -39.99 -7.81
C VAL A 15 -38.90 -40.57 -7.13
N ARG A 16 -39.39 -39.92 -6.06
CA ARG A 16 -40.82 -39.90 -5.72
C ARG A 16 -41.23 -38.50 -5.25
N ARG A 17 -42.32 -38.01 -5.84
CA ARG A 17 -43.02 -36.77 -5.52
C ARG A 17 -43.89 -36.98 -4.28
N GLY A 18 -43.96 -35.98 -3.42
CA GLY A 18 -44.93 -35.86 -2.34
C GLY A 18 -44.90 -34.44 -1.78
N ALA A 19 -45.87 -33.64 -2.19
CA ALA A 19 -46.05 -32.26 -1.75
C ALA A 19 -46.46 -32.21 -0.28
N SER A 20 -45.98 -31.20 0.46
CA SER A 20 -46.84 -30.34 1.29
C SER A 20 -46.04 -29.13 1.80
N LEU A 21 -46.64 -27.98 1.55
CA LEU A 21 -46.26 -26.64 1.95
C LEU A 21 -46.05 -26.55 3.46
N LEU A 22 -45.01 -25.83 3.90
CA LEU A 22 -45.08 -24.88 5.01
C LEU A 22 -43.89 -23.91 4.87
N ALA A 23 -44.18 -22.72 4.38
CA ALA A 23 -43.25 -21.62 4.25
C ALA A 23 -42.89 -21.09 5.65
N GLY A 24 -41.68 -21.38 6.11
CA GLY A 24 -41.05 -20.70 7.23
C GLY A 24 -40.02 -19.70 6.71
N ALA A 25 -40.46 -18.47 6.39
CA ALA A 25 -39.55 -17.39 6.08
C ALA A 25 -38.88 -16.92 7.39
N LEU A 26 -37.68 -17.45 7.70
CA LEU A 26 -36.80 -16.81 8.66
C LEU A 26 -36.25 -15.53 8.02
N LEU A 27 -36.81 -14.39 8.43
CA LEU A 27 -36.21 -13.08 8.19
C LEU A 27 -34.88 -13.02 8.97
N VAL A 28 -33.77 -13.27 8.28
CA VAL A 28 -32.46 -12.84 8.77
C VAL A 28 -32.41 -11.33 8.58
N LEU A 29 -32.83 -10.56 9.60
CA LEU A 29 -32.47 -9.15 9.68
C LEU A 29 -30.96 -9.07 9.83
N GLY A 30 -30.26 -8.90 8.70
CA GLY A 30 -28.87 -8.49 8.70
C GLY A 30 -28.78 -7.13 9.39
N LEU A 31 -28.34 -7.14 10.64
CA LEU A 31 -27.82 -5.94 11.30
C LEU A 31 -26.61 -5.50 10.49
N ALA A 32 -26.85 -4.61 9.52
CA ALA A 32 -25.82 -3.76 8.97
C ALA A 32 -25.38 -2.85 10.11
N ALA A 33 -24.43 -3.32 10.93
CA ALA A 33 -23.72 -2.45 11.83
C ALA A 33 -23.16 -1.31 10.96
N PRO A 34 -23.44 -0.04 11.28
CA PRO A 34 -22.78 1.05 10.59
C PRO A 34 -21.27 0.81 10.78
N HIS A 35 -20.56 0.61 9.68
CA HIS A 35 -19.11 0.66 9.71
C HIS A 35 -18.78 2.07 10.19
N ALA A 36 -18.42 2.20 11.47
CA ALA A 36 -17.85 3.42 12.00
C ALA A 36 -16.56 3.63 11.20
N ARG A 37 -16.63 4.51 10.19
CA ARG A 37 -15.44 4.97 9.50
C ARG A 37 -14.66 5.73 10.55
N ALA A 38 -13.51 5.19 10.95
CA ALA A 38 -12.62 5.90 11.85
C ALA A 38 -12.39 7.30 11.27
N GLU A 39 -12.58 8.32 12.10
CA GLU A 39 -12.29 9.68 11.71
C GLU A 39 -10.80 9.75 11.35
N GLU A 40 -10.53 10.10 10.09
CA GLU A 40 -9.16 10.17 9.60
C GLU A 40 -8.43 11.27 10.37
N PRO A 41 -7.19 11.04 10.81
CA PRO A 41 -6.43 12.07 11.52
C PRO A 41 -6.33 13.36 10.69
N HIS A 42 -6.34 14.50 11.37
CA HIS A 42 -6.02 15.80 10.76
C HIS A 42 -4.54 16.15 10.83
N SER A 43 -3.70 15.24 11.33
CA SER A 43 -2.25 15.39 11.39
C SER A 43 -1.55 14.04 11.26
N LEU A 44 -0.28 14.07 10.83
CA LEU A 44 0.56 12.88 10.78
C LEU A 44 1.03 12.50 12.20
N THR A 45 0.92 11.22 12.54
CA THR A 45 1.49 10.70 13.80
C THR A 45 3.01 10.64 13.66
N PRO A 46 3.81 11.32 14.51
CA PRO A 46 5.26 11.25 14.40
C PRO A 46 5.77 9.87 14.83
N PHE A 47 6.82 9.36 14.17
CA PHE A 47 7.43 8.06 14.54
C PHE A 47 7.93 8.04 16.00
N SER A 48 8.30 9.19 16.55
CA SER A 48 8.72 9.33 17.94
C SER A 48 7.64 9.01 18.97
N ALA A 49 6.36 8.95 18.56
CA ALA A 49 5.25 8.54 19.42
C ALA A 49 5.17 7.02 19.64
N ALA A 50 5.96 6.21 18.92
CA ALA A 50 5.99 4.77 19.17
C ALA A 50 6.45 4.46 20.60
N ALA A 51 5.88 3.41 21.20
CA ALA A 51 6.32 2.89 22.50
C ALA A 51 7.47 1.86 22.36
N GLY A 52 7.61 1.25 21.18
CA GLY A 52 8.61 0.22 20.89
C GLY A 52 9.13 0.32 19.46
N ALA A 53 9.61 -0.79 18.90
CA ALA A 53 10.19 -0.83 17.55
C ALA A 53 9.15 -0.69 16.43
N VAL A 54 7.87 -0.93 16.69
CA VAL A 54 6.82 -0.87 15.67
C VAL A 54 6.39 0.59 15.44
N PRO A 55 6.26 1.06 14.18
CA PRO A 55 5.66 2.36 13.88
C PRO A 55 4.28 2.53 14.56
N PRO A 56 3.96 3.72 15.09
CA PRO A 56 2.71 3.92 15.82
C PRO A 56 1.52 3.96 14.84
N ALA A 57 0.36 3.45 15.26
CA ALA A 57 -0.86 3.62 14.49
C ALA A 57 -1.18 5.11 14.22
N PRO A 58 -1.84 5.45 13.10
CA PRO A 58 -2.32 4.56 12.06
C PRO A 58 -1.30 4.28 10.94
N TRP A 59 0.01 4.39 11.17
CA TRP A 59 0.97 3.91 10.19
C TRP A 59 0.80 2.40 9.98
N HIS A 60 0.70 1.98 8.72
CA HIS A 60 0.62 0.56 8.36
C HIS A 60 1.57 0.21 7.23
N PHE A 61 2.02 -1.04 7.22
CA PHE A 61 2.89 -1.57 6.18
C PHE A 61 2.05 -2.12 5.03
N SER A 62 2.48 -1.87 3.80
CA SER A 62 1.96 -2.46 2.57
C SER A 62 3.11 -2.92 1.67
N THR A 63 2.88 -3.97 0.88
CA THR A 63 3.85 -4.51 -0.07
C THR A 63 3.14 -5.03 -1.32
N LEU A 64 3.90 -5.51 -2.30
CA LEU A 64 3.37 -6.12 -3.50
C LEU A 64 3.41 -7.66 -3.39
N PRO A 65 2.50 -8.36 -4.08
CA PRO A 65 2.55 -9.82 -4.16
C PRO A 65 3.90 -10.31 -4.68
N ASN A 66 4.42 -11.38 -4.08
CA ASN A 66 5.69 -12.03 -4.45
C ASN A 66 6.94 -11.14 -4.31
N LYS A 67 6.91 -10.11 -3.46
CA LYS A 67 8.09 -9.32 -3.09
C LYS A 67 8.54 -9.64 -1.67
N THR A 68 9.84 -9.66 -1.45
CA THR A 68 10.42 -9.65 -0.10
C THR A 68 10.00 -8.34 0.59
N PRO A 69 9.46 -8.36 1.82
CA PRO A 69 9.08 -7.14 2.53
C PRO A 69 10.28 -6.29 2.96
N THR A 70 10.24 -4.98 2.73
CA THR A 70 11.16 -4.02 3.36
C THR A 70 10.89 -3.90 4.86
N ARG A 71 11.93 -3.83 5.68
CA ARG A 71 11.79 -3.74 7.14
C ARG A 71 11.75 -2.28 7.59
N PHE A 72 10.75 -1.95 8.41
CA PHE A 72 10.53 -0.62 8.98
C PHE A 72 10.45 -0.72 10.49
N ASP A 73 11.39 -0.11 11.20
CA ASP A 73 11.37 -0.05 12.67
C ASP A 73 11.62 1.36 13.17
N VAL A 74 11.03 1.70 14.30
CA VAL A 74 11.42 2.88 15.05
C VAL A 74 12.57 2.52 16.00
N VAL A 75 13.72 3.16 15.85
CA VAL A 75 14.92 2.93 16.66
C VAL A 75 15.33 4.19 17.42
N SER A 76 16.26 4.06 18.37
CA SER A 76 16.92 5.20 19.01
C SER A 76 18.26 5.46 18.31
N GLU A 77 18.45 6.69 17.82
CA GLU A 77 19.68 7.15 17.18
C GLU A 77 19.99 8.56 17.68
N ASP A 78 21.20 8.77 18.21
CA ASP A 78 21.65 10.04 18.81
C ASP A 78 20.64 10.63 19.82
N GLY A 79 20.04 9.78 20.65
CA GLY A 79 19.03 10.17 21.63
C GLY A 79 17.66 10.55 21.06
N ARG A 80 17.42 10.33 19.76
CA ARG A 80 16.14 10.60 19.08
C ARG A 80 15.49 9.31 18.61
N ARG A 81 14.17 9.27 18.61
CA ARG A 81 13.40 8.20 17.99
C ARG A 81 13.21 8.48 16.51
N VAL A 82 13.69 7.58 15.65
CA VAL A 82 13.69 7.72 14.19
C VAL A 82 13.14 6.47 13.52
N LEU A 83 12.60 6.62 12.31
CA LEU A 83 12.26 5.47 11.47
C LEU A 83 13.53 4.99 10.76
N LYS A 84 13.91 3.75 10.99
CA LYS A 84 14.93 3.02 10.23
C LYS A 84 14.25 2.17 9.17
N VAL A 85 14.78 2.25 7.96
CA VAL A 85 14.34 1.45 6.81
C VAL A 85 15.50 0.55 6.39
N GLU A 86 15.27 -0.76 6.32
CA GLU A 86 16.24 -1.73 5.84
C GLU A 86 15.67 -2.46 4.62
N ALA A 87 16.30 -2.24 3.48
CA ALA A 87 15.93 -2.85 2.20
C ALA A 87 17.07 -3.75 1.70
N SER A 88 16.72 -4.93 1.20
CA SER A 88 17.66 -5.91 0.63
C SER A 88 16.90 -6.75 -0.38
N ASP A 89 16.98 -6.37 -1.66
CA ASP A 89 16.15 -6.93 -2.75
C ASP A 89 14.68 -7.07 -2.32
N SER A 90 14.15 -5.98 -1.76
CA SER A 90 12.85 -5.96 -1.09
C SER A 90 12.03 -4.75 -1.50
N TYR A 91 10.72 -4.82 -1.26
CA TYR A 91 9.79 -3.75 -1.53
C TYR A 91 8.82 -3.60 -0.36
N GLY A 92 8.53 -2.36 0.01
CA GLY A 92 7.56 -2.04 1.03
C GLY A 92 7.29 -0.56 1.12
N LEU A 93 6.07 -0.24 1.51
CA LEU A 93 5.58 1.09 1.79
C LEU A 93 5.12 1.12 3.25
N LEU A 94 5.52 2.15 3.99
CA LEU A 94 4.89 2.50 5.26
C LEU A 94 3.97 3.70 5.00
N ALA A 95 2.66 3.50 5.16
CA ALA A 95 1.62 4.45 4.78
C ALA A 95 0.86 4.99 5.99
N HIS A 96 0.40 6.23 5.92
CA HIS A 96 -0.47 6.88 6.90
C HIS A 96 -1.39 7.82 6.15
N ARG A 97 -2.71 7.65 6.33
CA ARG A 97 -3.72 8.51 5.71
C ARG A 97 -4.04 9.66 6.67
N VAL A 98 -4.14 10.85 6.09
CA VAL A 98 -4.45 12.09 6.80
C VAL A 98 -5.44 12.90 5.96
N GLN A 99 -6.43 13.51 6.62
CA GLN A 99 -7.34 14.46 6.00
C GLN A 99 -6.96 15.87 6.43
N MET A 100 -6.32 16.60 5.53
CA MET A 100 -5.84 17.97 5.80
C MET A 100 -6.11 18.87 4.59
N PRO A 101 -6.61 20.11 4.79
CA PRO A 101 -6.71 21.08 3.70
C PRO A 101 -5.32 21.44 3.18
N LEU A 102 -5.15 21.43 1.86
CA LEU A 102 -3.96 21.92 1.19
C LEU A 102 -4.15 23.41 0.88
N ASN A 103 -3.36 24.26 1.53
CA ASN A 103 -3.30 25.70 1.28
C ASN A 103 -1.85 26.19 1.41
N GLU A 104 -1.61 27.48 1.24
CA GLU A 104 -0.26 28.07 1.26
C GLU A 104 0.49 27.89 2.59
N SER A 105 -0.21 27.60 3.69
CA SER A 105 0.39 27.32 5.00
C SER A 105 0.67 25.84 5.25
N THR A 106 0.25 24.94 4.34
CA THR A 106 0.46 23.50 4.49
C THR A 106 1.92 23.16 4.20
N VAL A 107 2.66 22.82 5.27
CA VAL A 107 4.08 22.48 5.18
C VAL A 107 4.32 21.06 5.68
N LEU A 108 4.98 20.24 4.86
CA LEU A 108 5.55 18.97 5.28
C LEU A 108 7.05 19.17 5.53
N SER A 109 7.53 18.76 6.72
CA SER A 109 8.94 18.88 7.10
C SER A 109 9.46 17.54 7.59
N TRP A 110 10.65 17.18 7.12
CA TRP A 110 11.32 15.95 7.52
C TRP A 110 12.83 16.15 7.56
N ARG A 111 13.50 15.21 8.23
CA ARG A 111 14.95 15.03 8.15
C ARG A 111 15.20 13.58 7.77
N TRP A 112 16.28 13.36 7.06
CA TRP A 112 16.61 12.07 6.49
C TRP A 112 18.11 11.87 6.55
N ARG A 113 18.52 10.60 6.45
CA ARG A 113 19.89 10.20 6.22
C ARG A 113 19.85 8.98 5.29
N VAL A 114 20.74 8.98 4.31
CA VAL A 114 20.99 7.83 3.45
C VAL A 114 22.47 7.49 3.59
N ASP A 115 22.74 6.26 4.01
CA ASP A 115 24.11 5.80 4.24
C ASP A 115 24.73 5.25 2.95
N GLN A 116 23.91 4.62 2.09
CA GLN A 116 24.33 4.05 0.80
C GLN A 116 23.24 4.25 -0.26
N PHE A 117 23.66 4.63 -1.47
CA PHE A 117 22.79 4.68 -2.64
C PHE A 117 22.69 3.31 -3.32
N VAL A 118 21.61 3.09 -4.07
CA VAL A 118 21.42 1.87 -4.86
C VAL A 118 22.34 1.91 -6.07
N GLU A 119 23.24 0.92 -6.17
CA GLU A 119 24.15 0.80 -7.31
C GLU A 119 23.38 0.44 -8.58
N GLY A 120 23.66 1.13 -9.68
CA GLY A 120 23.00 0.90 -10.97
C GLY A 120 21.57 1.43 -11.06
N ALA A 121 21.09 2.17 -10.06
CA ALA A 121 19.80 2.87 -10.15
C ALA A 121 19.79 3.82 -11.37
N ASP A 122 18.66 3.82 -12.06
CA ASP A 122 18.38 4.69 -13.19
C ASP A 122 16.87 4.98 -13.21
N LEU A 123 16.50 6.09 -12.56
CA LEU A 123 15.12 6.53 -12.37
C LEU A 123 14.36 6.77 -13.68
N HIS A 124 15.05 6.86 -14.82
CA HIS A 124 14.45 6.98 -16.14
C HIS A 124 13.93 5.66 -16.70
N THR A 125 14.29 4.52 -16.11
CA THR A 125 13.94 3.19 -16.62
C THR A 125 13.13 2.41 -15.60
N ARG A 126 12.22 1.53 -16.06
CA ARG A 126 11.44 0.68 -15.14
C ARG A 126 12.30 -0.30 -14.35
N ALA A 127 13.41 -0.76 -14.95
CA ALA A 127 14.32 -1.70 -14.30
C ALA A 127 15.22 -1.02 -13.26
N GLY A 128 15.47 0.28 -13.42
CA GLY A 128 16.33 1.08 -12.55
C GLY A 128 15.58 2.08 -11.66
N ASP A 129 14.23 2.12 -11.70
CA ASP A 129 13.41 2.96 -10.83
C ASP A 129 13.42 2.44 -9.38
N ASP A 130 14.59 2.54 -8.77
CA ASP A 130 14.89 2.20 -7.39
C ASP A 130 15.65 3.36 -6.76
N GLY A 131 15.56 3.50 -5.45
CA GLY A 131 16.21 4.58 -4.72
C GLY A 131 16.43 4.19 -3.27
N ALA A 132 17.47 4.76 -2.66
CA ALA A 132 17.84 4.40 -1.29
C ALA A 132 16.70 4.66 -0.29
N ALA A 133 15.94 5.73 -0.54
CA ALA A 133 14.68 6.01 0.11
C ALA A 133 13.79 6.82 -0.84
N LYS A 134 12.47 6.73 -0.63
CA LYS A 134 11.48 7.62 -1.25
C LYS A 134 10.48 8.07 -0.19
N LEU A 135 10.20 9.37 -0.13
CA LEU A 135 9.07 9.92 0.64
C LEU A 135 8.01 10.34 -0.35
N CYS A 136 6.87 9.67 -0.37
CA CYS A 136 5.79 9.96 -1.31
C CYS A 136 4.59 10.57 -0.60
N VAL A 137 4.12 11.69 -1.13
CA VAL A 137 2.84 12.31 -0.79
C VAL A 137 1.86 11.93 -1.89
N PHE A 138 0.77 11.28 -1.50
CA PHE A 138 -0.26 10.86 -2.43
C PHE A 138 -1.49 11.74 -2.28
N PHE A 139 -2.05 12.17 -3.41
CA PHE A 139 -3.20 13.07 -3.46
C PHE A 139 -4.46 12.34 -3.89
N ASP A 140 -5.50 12.45 -3.08
CA ASP A 140 -6.82 11.84 -3.33
C ASP A 140 -7.64 12.68 -4.33
N PHE A 141 -7.12 12.86 -5.54
CA PHE A 141 -7.89 13.52 -6.60
C PHE A 141 -8.95 12.57 -7.18
N PRO A 142 -10.14 13.09 -7.55
CA PRO A 142 -11.24 12.28 -8.07
C PRO A 142 -10.82 11.46 -9.30
N ALA A 143 -10.88 10.12 -9.17
CA ALA A 143 -10.47 9.20 -10.22
C ALA A 143 -11.43 9.16 -11.43
N ASP A 144 -12.65 9.69 -11.29
CA ASP A 144 -13.65 9.83 -12.34
C ASP A 144 -13.25 10.87 -13.41
N ARG A 145 -12.38 11.82 -13.04
CA ARG A 145 -11.77 12.79 -13.97
C ARG A 145 -10.71 12.18 -14.89
N LEU A 146 -10.33 10.92 -14.66
CA LEU A 146 -9.32 10.24 -15.46
C LEU A 146 -9.90 9.64 -16.74
N PRO A 147 -9.13 9.63 -17.85
CA PRO A 147 -9.46 8.82 -19.00
C PRO A 147 -9.70 7.36 -18.62
N LEU A 148 -10.59 6.67 -19.34
CA LEU A 148 -11.03 5.31 -18.99
C LEU A 148 -9.85 4.34 -18.75
N ILE A 149 -8.83 4.38 -19.63
CA ILE A 149 -7.65 3.51 -19.54
C ILE A 149 -6.87 3.75 -18.24
N GLU A 150 -6.66 5.01 -17.88
CA GLU A 150 -5.98 5.42 -16.64
C GLU A 150 -6.77 4.93 -15.41
N ARG A 151 -8.09 5.12 -15.42
CA ARG A 151 -8.98 4.68 -14.34
C ARG A 151 -8.93 3.16 -14.15
N THR A 152 -8.93 2.39 -15.24
CA THR A 152 -8.81 0.94 -15.18
C THR A 152 -7.45 0.50 -14.63
N ARG A 153 -6.35 1.13 -15.08
CA ARG A 153 -4.99 0.83 -14.55
C ARG A 153 -4.91 1.11 -13.05
N LEU A 154 -5.46 2.24 -12.59
CA LEU A 154 -5.49 2.60 -11.18
C LEU A 154 -6.30 1.60 -10.35
N ALA A 155 -7.44 1.14 -10.85
CA ALA A 155 -8.25 0.12 -10.19
C ALA A 155 -7.49 -1.21 -10.02
N VAL A 156 -6.74 -1.63 -11.05
CA VAL A 156 -5.87 -2.82 -10.96
C VAL A 156 -4.75 -2.59 -9.94
N ALA A 157 -4.09 -1.43 -9.96
CA ALA A 157 -3.02 -1.11 -9.02
C ALA A 157 -3.49 -1.19 -7.56
N ARG A 158 -4.66 -0.63 -7.25
CA ARG A 158 -5.30 -0.72 -5.91
C ARG A 158 -5.59 -2.17 -5.50
N GLY A 159 -6.08 -2.98 -6.43
CA GLY A 159 -6.32 -4.40 -6.16
C GLY A 159 -5.05 -5.20 -5.89
N VAL A 160 -3.95 -4.89 -6.56
CA VAL A 160 -2.67 -5.58 -6.41
C VAL A 160 -1.92 -5.15 -5.15
N SER A 161 -1.89 -3.85 -4.84
CA SER A 161 -1.19 -3.34 -3.66
C SER A 161 -1.98 -3.51 -2.36
N GLY A 162 -3.30 -3.69 -2.44
CA GLY A 162 -4.18 -3.62 -1.27
C GLY A 162 -4.26 -2.23 -0.63
N GLU A 163 -3.67 -1.22 -1.27
CA GLU A 163 -3.66 0.17 -0.82
C GLU A 163 -4.67 0.98 -1.63
N ASP A 164 -5.28 2.00 -1.02
CA ASP A 164 -6.04 3.00 -1.76
C ASP A 164 -5.09 3.94 -2.49
N VAL A 165 -4.38 3.40 -3.49
CA VAL A 165 -3.39 4.12 -4.30
C VAL A 165 -4.04 5.39 -4.86
N PRO A 166 -3.60 6.57 -4.43
CA PRO A 166 -4.20 7.81 -4.90
C PRO A 166 -3.78 8.12 -6.34
N SER A 167 -4.55 8.98 -6.97
CA SER A 167 -4.47 9.17 -8.42
C SER A 167 -3.26 9.99 -8.86
N GLU A 168 -2.70 10.83 -8.00
CA GLU A 168 -1.44 11.54 -8.21
C GLU A 168 -0.49 11.35 -7.02
N ALA A 169 0.80 11.35 -7.29
CA ALA A 169 1.84 11.27 -6.28
C ALA A 169 2.98 12.26 -6.55
N LEU A 170 3.50 12.84 -5.47
CA LEU A 170 4.77 13.56 -5.45
C LEU A 170 5.73 12.80 -4.54
N CYS A 171 6.80 12.27 -5.10
CA CYS A 171 7.84 11.57 -4.36
C CYS A 171 9.11 12.40 -4.29
N TYR A 172 9.67 12.53 -3.11
CA TYR A 172 11.03 13.01 -2.89
C TYR A 172 11.95 11.81 -2.85
N VAL A 173 12.94 11.77 -3.73
CA VAL A 173 13.76 10.59 -3.97
C VAL A 173 15.23 10.90 -3.68
N TRP A 174 15.89 9.94 -3.03
CA TRP A 174 17.32 10.00 -2.76
C TRP A 174 18.06 9.10 -3.71
N ASP A 175 18.68 9.73 -4.70
CA ASP A 175 19.38 9.10 -5.81
C ASP A 175 20.79 9.69 -5.95
N GLY A 176 21.74 8.87 -6.39
CA GLY A 176 23.15 9.25 -6.51
C GLY A 176 23.58 9.71 -7.92
N LYS A 177 22.73 9.54 -8.93
CA LYS A 177 23.02 9.79 -10.35
C LYS A 177 22.43 11.11 -10.84
N GLU A 178 21.21 11.43 -10.42
CA GLU A 178 20.46 12.60 -10.88
C GLU A 178 20.83 13.88 -10.13
N ALA A 179 20.60 15.03 -10.75
CA ALA A 179 20.91 16.31 -10.13
C ALA A 179 19.90 16.67 -9.03
N LYS A 180 20.38 17.14 -7.88
CA LYS A 180 19.51 17.65 -6.82
C LYS A 180 18.57 18.76 -7.33
N GLY A 181 17.30 18.66 -6.98
CA GLY A 181 16.23 19.57 -7.40
C GLY A 181 15.63 19.23 -8.77
N GLN A 182 16.18 18.26 -9.49
CA GLN A 182 15.61 17.80 -10.75
C GLN A 182 14.24 17.16 -10.53
N MET A 183 13.30 17.50 -11.41
CA MET A 183 11.98 16.90 -11.42
C MET A 183 11.89 15.86 -12.55
N LEU A 184 11.44 14.67 -12.20
CA LEU A 184 11.26 13.54 -13.10
C LEU A 184 9.80 13.06 -13.06
N VAL A 185 9.42 12.33 -14.10
CA VAL A 185 8.19 11.55 -14.12
C VAL A 185 8.55 10.09 -14.03
N ASN A 186 7.83 9.34 -13.20
CA ASN A 186 8.11 7.94 -12.95
C ASN A 186 8.02 7.06 -14.23
N ALA A 187 8.90 6.05 -14.34
CA ALA A 187 8.98 5.19 -15.51
C ALA A 187 7.78 4.23 -15.70
N PHE A 188 7.00 3.97 -14.63
CA PHE A 188 5.81 3.14 -14.67
C PHE A 188 4.54 3.96 -14.92
N THR A 189 4.49 5.21 -14.48
CA THR A 189 3.29 6.05 -14.52
C THR A 189 3.61 7.53 -14.71
N ASN A 190 2.78 8.22 -15.50
CA ASN A 190 2.86 9.68 -15.65
C ASN A 190 2.25 10.45 -14.47
N ARG A 191 1.70 9.75 -13.48
CA ARG A 191 0.99 10.30 -12.31
C ARG A 191 1.87 10.49 -11.08
N MET A 192 3.11 10.04 -11.16
CA MET A 192 4.06 10.16 -10.07
C MET A 192 5.19 11.06 -10.53
N HIS A 193 5.24 12.24 -9.94
CA HIS A 193 6.34 13.18 -10.10
C HIS A 193 7.36 12.91 -9.01
N MET A 194 8.64 12.94 -9.38
CA MET A 194 9.75 12.70 -8.47
C MET A 194 10.64 13.94 -8.40
N VAL A 195 11.02 14.36 -7.20
CA VAL A 195 11.96 15.46 -6.95
C VAL A 195 13.19 14.88 -6.27
N VAL A 196 14.35 15.05 -6.88
CA VAL A 196 15.63 14.54 -6.36
C VAL A 196 16.15 15.47 -5.25
N LEU A 197 16.62 14.90 -4.12
CA LEU A 197 17.04 15.65 -2.91
C LEU A 197 18.52 15.57 -2.55
#